data_AF-A0A521SL93-F1
#
_entry.id   AF-A0A521SL93-F1
#
_cell.length_a   1.000
_cell.length_b   1.000
_cell.length_c   1.000
_cell.angle_alpha   90.00
_cell.angle_beta   90.00
_cell.angle_gamma   90.00
#
_symmetry.space_group_name_H-M   'P 1'
#
loop_
_entity.id
_entity.type
_entity.pdbx_description
1 polymer ?
#
loop_
_entity_poly.entity_id
_entity_poly.type
_entity_poly.pdbx_seq_one_letter_code
_entity_poly.pdbx_strand_id
1 'polypeptide(L)'
;DSSAVTPGTQSADPADLETTRKIRKEITEDDSLSTLAKNVKIITQQGKVTLRGPVHSPDEKAKIAKKAEQVAGSGKVENELEVKSSTMR
;
A
#
# COMPACT_ATOMS: atom_id res chain seq x y z
N ASP A 1 3.54 39.21 -1.53
CA ASP A 1 2.23 38.67 -1.14
C ASP A 1 2.33 37.24 -0.65
N SER A 2 2.20 37.10 0.66
CA SER A 2 1.24 36.21 1.31
C SER A 2 1.22 34.75 0.82
N SER A 3 2.14 33.96 1.35
CA SER A 3 1.99 32.50 1.53
C SER A 3 0.72 32.24 2.35
N ALA A 4 -0.42 32.16 1.69
CA ALA A 4 -1.69 31.80 2.29
C ALA A 4 -1.67 30.31 2.61
N VAL A 5 -1.23 29.98 3.82
CA VAL A 5 -1.43 28.66 4.40
C VAL A 5 -2.91 28.59 4.77
N THR A 6 -3.72 28.00 3.88
CA THR A 6 -5.15 27.83 4.10
C THR A 6 -5.37 26.94 5.33
N PRO A 7 -6.10 27.42 6.36
CA PRO A 7 -6.40 26.62 7.54
C PRO A 7 -7.50 25.63 7.15
N GLY A 8 -7.14 24.40 6.74
CA GLY A 8 -8.16 23.39 6.42
C GLY A 8 -7.72 22.12 5.69
N THR A 9 -6.50 22.01 5.15
CA THR A 9 -6.09 20.77 4.46
C THR A 9 -5.53 19.73 5.44
N GLN A 10 -6.40 19.28 6.33
CA GLN A 10 -6.23 18.01 7.07
C GLN A 10 -6.90 16.85 6.29
N SER A 11 -7.10 17.02 4.99
CA SER A 11 -7.76 16.06 4.11
C SER A 11 -6.68 15.39 3.29
N ALA A 12 -6.60 14.05 3.35
CA ALA A 12 -5.67 13.26 2.56
C ALA A 12 -5.53 13.81 1.13
N ASP A 13 -4.29 13.99 0.67
CA ASP A 13 -4.00 14.51 -0.66
C ASP A 13 -4.80 13.71 -1.71
N PRO A 14 -5.55 14.35 -2.62
CA PRO A 14 -6.37 13.64 -3.61
C PRO A 14 -5.52 12.68 -4.47
N ALA A 15 -4.25 13.03 -4.70
CA ALA A 15 -3.26 12.18 -5.35
C ALA A 15 -2.91 10.93 -4.53
N ASP A 16 -2.77 11.05 -3.21
CA ASP A 16 -2.52 9.91 -2.31
C ASP A 16 -3.73 8.97 -2.25
N LEU A 17 -4.94 9.52 -2.26
CA LEU A 17 -6.17 8.75 -2.32
C LEU A 17 -6.31 8.00 -3.65
N GLU A 18 -5.93 8.62 -4.76
CA GLU A 18 -5.94 7.98 -6.07
C GLU A 18 -4.89 6.86 -6.15
N THR A 19 -3.68 7.12 -5.66
CA THR A 19 -2.59 6.14 -5.57
C THR A 19 -3.04 4.93 -4.75
N THR A 20 -3.59 5.16 -3.56
CA THR A 20 -4.12 4.10 -2.68
C THR A 20 -5.21 3.28 -3.37
N ARG A 21 -6.15 3.94 -4.05
CA ARG A 21 -7.24 3.27 -4.79
C ARG A 21 -6.72 2.39 -5.92
N LYS A 22 -5.77 2.89 -6.71
CA LYS A 22 -5.14 2.14 -7.80
C LYS A 22 -4.42 0.89 -7.27
N ILE A 23 -3.60 1.05 -6.23
CA ILE A 23 -2.90 -0.09 -5.59
C ILE A 23 -3.90 -1.11 -5.04
N ARG A 24 -4.95 -0.64 -4.35
CA ARG A 24 -5.98 -1.53 -3.80
C ARG A 24 -6.69 -2.32 -4.90
N LYS A 25 -7.01 -1.68 -6.01
CA LYS A 25 -7.62 -2.33 -7.18
C LYS A 25 -6.72 -3.42 -7.73
N GLU A 26 -5.46 -3.11 -8.03
CA GLU A 26 -4.45 -4.06 -8.55
C GLU A 26 -4.26 -5.29 -7.65
N ILE A 27 -4.32 -5.11 -6.32
CA ILE A 27 -4.21 -6.21 -5.36
C ILE A 27 -5.49 -7.06 -5.34
N THR A 28 -6.66 -6.42 -5.37
CA THR A 28 -7.95 -7.12 -5.25
C THR A 28 -8.25 -7.95 -6.49
N GLU A 29 -7.89 -7.43 -7.67
CA GLU A 29 -8.06 -8.08 -8.97
C GLU A 29 -7.03 -9.20 -9.23
N ASP A 30 -6.00 -9.35 -8.39
CA ASP A 30 -5.05 -10.45 -8.52
C ASP A 30 -5.55 -11.72 -7.83
N ASP A 31 -6.07 -12.66 -8.60
CA ASP A 31 -6.59 -13.95 -8.10
C ASP A 31 -5.51 -14.87 -7.52
N SER A 32 -4.23 -14.60 -7.78
CA SER A 32 -3.12 -15.36 -7.20
C SER A 32 -2.78 -14.94 -5.77
N LEU A 33 -3.39 -13.87 -5.25
CA LEU A 33 -3.26 -13.42 -3.88
C LEU A 33 -4.38 -13.99 -3.00
N SER A 34 -4.02 -14.46 -1.82
CA SER A 34 -5.01 -14.90 -0.83
C SER A 34 -5.89 -13.75 -0.35
N THR A 35 -7.05 -14.09 0.20
CA THR A 35 -7.92 -13.12 0.88
C THR A 35 -7.18 -12.35 1.98
N LEU A 36 -6.22 -12.99 2.67
CA LEU A 36 -5.41 -12.30 3.67
C LEU A 36 -4.53 -11.22 3.04
N ALA A 37 -3.79 -11.58 1.98
CA ALA A 37 -2.99 -10.66 1.19
C ALA A 37 -3.81 -9.52 0.57
N LYS A 38 -5.06 -9.77 0.16
CA LYS A 38 -5.98 -8.73 -0.35
C LYS A 38 -6.45 -7.73 0.72
N ASN A 39 -6.40 -8.12 2.00
CA ASN A 39 -6.84 -7.30 3.13
C ASN A 39 -5.71 -6.51 3.81
N VAL A 40 -4.51 -6.47 3.23
CA VAL A 40 -3.42 -5.64 3.74
C VAL A 40 -3.79 -4.16 3.78
N LYS A 41 -3.24 -3.46 4.77
CA LYS A 41 -3.42 -2.02 4.92
C LYS A 41 -2.44 -1.30 3.98
N ILE A 42 -2.98 -0.40 3.18
CA ILE A 42 -2.21 0.44 2.25
C ILE A 42 -2.36 1.87 2.76
N ILE A 43 -1.25 2.50 3.12
CA ILE A 43 -1.21 3.86 3.63
C ILE A 43 -0.39 4.66 2.63
N THR A 44 -0.98 5.70 2.04
CA THR A 44 -0.24 6.63 1.19
C THR A 44 -0.22 8.00 1.86
N GLN A 45 0.96 8.57 2.03
CA GLN A 45 1.16 9.87 2.63
C GLN A 45 2.28 10.62 1.90
N GLN A 46 1.95 11.79 1.34
CA GLN A 46 2.87 12.65 0.61
C GLN A 46 3.60 11.88 -0.52
N GLY A 47 2.88 11.02 -1.23
CA GLY A 47 3.41 10.18 -2.30
C GLY A 47 4.26 8.98 -1.84
N LYS A 48 4.47 8.77 -0.54
CA LYS A 48 5.09 7.55 0.02
C LYS A 48 4.01 6.54 0.35
N VAL A 49 4.20 5.29 -0.06
CA VAL A 49 3.29 4.17 0.23
C VAL A 49 3.91 3.26 1.28
N THR A 50 3.17 2.96 2.34
CA THR A 50 3.53 1.96 3.34
C THR A 50 2.50 0.83 3.32
N LEU A 51 2.99 -0.41 3.19
CA LEU A 51 2.19 -1.62 3.14
C LEU A 51 2.32 -2.35 4.48
N ARG A 52 1.20 -2.63 5.15
CA ARG A 52 1.18 -3.29 6.47
C ARG A 52 0.19 -4.43 6.54
N GLY A 53 0.56 -5.45 7.31
CA GLY A 53 -0.32 -6.55 7.67
C GLY A 53 0.23 -7.91 7.25
N PRO A 54 -0.48 -8.97 7.65
CA PRO A 54 -0.02 -10.32 7.44
C PRO A 54 -0.29 -10.79 6.01
N VAL A 55 0.60 -11.64 5.49
CA VAL A 55 0.43 -12.39 4.24
C VAL A 55 0.72 -13.88 4.49
N HIS A 56 0.30 -14.77 3.60
CA HIS A 56 0.56 -16.22 3.74
C HIS A 56 1.93 -16.65 3.25
N SER A 57 2.52 -15.94 2.29
CA SER A 57 3.81 -16.34 1.70
C SER A 57 4.72 -15.15 1.36
N PRO A 58 6.04 -15.41 1.23
CA PRO A 58 6.98 -14.42 0.69
C PRO A 58 6.62 -13.96 -0.73
N ASP A 59 6.07 -14.86 -1.56
CA ASP A 59 5.61 -14.54 -2.92
C ASP A 59 4.49 -13.50 -2.92
N GLU A 60 3.51 -13.63 -2.02
CA GLU A 60 2.45 -12.62 -1.88
C GLU A 60 3.03 -11.27 -1.45
N LYS A 61 3.96 -11.27 -0.49
CA LYS A 61 4.68 -10.05 -0.07
C LYS A 61 5.39 -9.38 -1.24
N ALA A 62 6.08 -10.15 -2.08
CA ALA A 62 6.79 -9.64 -3.24
C ALA A 62 5.85 -9.09 -4.32
N LYS A 63 4.75 -9.81 -4.62
CA LYS A 63 3.74 -9.38 -5.60
C LYS A 63 3.06 -8.08 -5.19
N ILE A 64 2.65 -7.96 -3.93
CA ILE A 64 2.02 -6.73 -3.42
C ILE A 64 2.99 -5.55 -3.51
N ALA A 65 4.24 -5.73 -3.10
CA ALA A 65 5.25 -4.68 -3.19
C ALA A 65 5.47 -4.21 -4.63
N LYS A 66 5.62 -5.16 -5.57
CA LYS A 66 5.80 -4.86 -6.98
C LYS A 66 4.62 -4.07 -7.56
N LYS A 67 3.38 -4.47 -7.25
CA LYS A 67 2.18 -3.74 -7.67
C LYS A 67 2.15 -2.32 -7.11
N ALA A 68 2.51 -2.15 -5.84
CA ALA A 68 2.61 -0.83 -5.23
C ALA A 68 3.68 0.04 -5.90
N GLU A 69 4.84 -0.53 -6.22
CA GLU A 69 5.94 0.18 -6.90
C GLU A 69 5.55 0.58 -8.33
N GLN A 70 4.79 -0.26 -9.04
CA GLN A 70 4.30 0.07 -10.39
C GLN A 70 3.36 1.29 -10.39
N VAL A 71 2.64 1.53 -9.30
CA VAL A 71 1.70 2.66 -9.18
C VAL A 71 2.38 3.90 -8.58
N ALA A 72 3.12 3.74 -7.49
CA ALA A 72 3.71 4.86 -6.74
C ALA A 72 5.12 5.27 -7.25
N GLY A 73 5.80 4.36 -7.94
CA GLY A 73 7.19 4.48 -8.37
C GLY A 73 8.16 3.76 -7.44
N SER A 74 9.22 3.20 -8.03
CA SER A 74 10.30 2.54 -7.29
C SER A 74 10.95 3.51 -6.30
N GLY A 75 11.19 3.04 -5.06
CA GLY A 75 11.78 3.86 -3.99
C GLY A 75 10.80 4.66 -3.15
N LYS A 76 9.50 4.69 -3.50
CA LYS A 76 8.45 5.30 -2.68
C LYS A 76 7.64 4.30 -1.86
N VAL A 77 7.96 3.02 -1.93
CA VAL A 77 7.23 1.94 -1.26
C VAL A 77 8.03 1.40 -0.09
N GLU A 78 7.40 1.37 1.07
CA GLU A 78 7.89 0.77 2.30
C GLU A 78 7.08 -0.50 2.58
N ASN A 79 7.74 -1.65 2.47
CA ASN A 79 7.12 -2.95 2.60
C ASN A 79 7.30 -3.50 4.02
N GLU A 80 6.31 -3.25 4.87
CA GLU A 80 6.21 -3.77 6.24
C GLU A 80 5.22 -4.95 6.33
N LEU A 81 5.05 -5.69 5.23
CA LEU A 81 4.24 -6.91 5.26
C LEU A 81 4.95 -8.01 6.02
N GLU A 82 4.19 -8.74 6.81
CA GLU A 82 4.69 -9.84 7.64
C GLU A 82 4.19 -11.16 7.05
N VAL A 83 5.11 -12.03 6.65
CA VAL A 83 4.73 -13.39 6.26
C VAL A 83 4.31 -14.10 7.54
N LYS A 84 3.08 -14.60 7.60
CA LYS A 84 2.65 -15.49 8.67
C LYS A 84 3.60 -16.68 8.65
N SER A 85 4.54 -16.68 9.58
CA SER A 85 5.26 -17.89 9.94
C SER A 85 4.20 -18.86 10.43
N SER A 86 3.90 -19.87 9.60
CA SER A 86 3.29 -21.10 10.08
C SER A 86 4.30 -21.74 11.03
N THR A 87 4.40 -21.20 12.24
CA THR A 87 4.95 -21.92 13.38
C THR A 87 4.06 -23.14 13.53
N MET A 88 4.50 -24.25 12.95
CA MET A 88 4.08 -25.57 13.40
C MET A 88 4.35 -25.58 14.92
N ARG A 89 3.27 -25.59 15.71
CA ARG A 89 3.33 -26.07 17.09
C ARG A 89 2.90 -27.52 17.09
#